data_AF-A0A8S0Y2Q9-F1
#
_entry.id   AF-A0A8S0Y2Q9-F1
#
_cell.length_a   1.000
_cell.length_b   1.000
_cell.length_c   1.000
_cell.angle_alpha   90.00
_cell.angle_beta   90.00
_cell.angle_gamma   90.00
#
_symmetry.space_group_name_H-M   'P 1'
#
loop_
_entity.id
_entity.type
_entity.pdbx_description
1 polymer ?
#
loop_
_entity_poly.entity_id
_entity_poly.type
_entity_poly.pdbx_seq_one_letter_code
_entity_poly.pdbx_strand_id
1 'polypeptide(L)'
;MRKKLLGVIVTLILSVLLIMPSQVVNAASFNRRIFGSDRYQTGVKIAREGWSSSQYAVLASGQGFADALSAAPLAKKYDAPILLNGKNTLDSNVKSELQSLSTQNVFIIGGTGSISSSIESQLQSMGITVTRIYGKDRFETSLEVAKNLGSFTGIVIVNAYGFADALSIAPVAASQGMPIILTQPNTLSSEAKEFLDNNNYSESYILGGNGAVGDTIASQLKNVTRIGGANRYATNAAVLTQFANDFSYDKVYVVSGQNYPDALCGSALAAKYNSPLILVGSSVDASVINAVKAKLSSYGNVIALGGTSAVSDVNAGDIAKGSITPKPTPSKPVTTKVTASVSNSRPKKNATIYLYATGPVGSKVTAICYYKTTNSTYTGTVGSDGKASIPIKIGRATSNYKVIINVTVGSAKVQTSFIPL
;
A
#
# COMPACT_ATOMS: atom_id res chain seq x y z
N MET A 1 -33.30 38.32 -55.82
CA MET A 1 -32.77 38.67 -54.47
C MET A 1 -32.73 37.52 -53.45
N ARG A 2 -33.36 36.35 -53.67
CA ARG A 2 -33.45 35.27 -52.65
C ARG A 2 -32.24 34.33 -52.48
N LYS A 3 -31.23 34.36 -53.36
CA LYS A 3 -30.05 33.46 -53.26
C LYS A 3 -28.85 34.02 -52.48
N LYS A 4 -28.82 35.32 -52.17
CA LYS A 4 -27.72 35.95 -51.42
C LYS A 4 -27.94 35.99 -49.89
N LEU A 5 -29.16 35.71 -49.43
CA LEU A 5 -29.49 35.75 -47.99
C LEU A 5 -29.18 34.43 -47.26
N LEU A 6 -29.15 33.30 -47.98
CA LEU A 6 -28.92 31.98 -47.37
C LEU A 6 -27.44 31.76 -47.00
N GLY A 7 -26.51 32.36 -47.75
CA GLY A 7 -25.07 32.24 -47.49
C GLY A 7 -24.64 32.92 -46.18
N VAL A 8 -25.26 34.04 -45.82
CA VAL A 8 -24.90 34.86 -44.65
C VAL A 8 -25.42 34.23 -43.34
N ILE A 9 -26.55 33.53 -43.37
CA ILE A 9 -27.11 32.87 -42.18
C ILE A 9 -26.33 31.58 -41.82
N VAL A 10 -25.80 30.87 -42.81
CA VAL A 10 -24.97 29.67 -42.56
C VAL A 10 -23.59 30.03 -42.00
N THR A 11 -23.02 31.19 -42.34
CA THR A 11 -21.73 31.64 -41.76
C THR A 11 -21.87 32.19 -40.34
N LEU A 12 -23.03 32.75 -39.98
CA LEU A 12 -23.27 33.26 -38.63
C LEU A 12 -23.50 32.14 -37.60
N ILE A 13 -24.14 31.03 -38.02
CA ILE A 13 -24.36 29.87 -37.13
C ILE A 13 -23.07 29.08 -36.92
N LEU A 14 -22.15 29.07 -37.89
CA LEU A 14 -20.86 28.37 -37.75
C LEU A 14 -19.83 29.12 -36.88
N SER A 15 -20.00 30.43 -36.68
CA SER A 15 -19.08 31.26 -35.87
C SER A 15 -19.45 31.35 -34.39
N VAL A 16 -20.69 31.02 -34.01
CA VAL A 16 -21.14 31.02 -32.59
C VAL A 16 -20.88 29.68 -31.88
N LEU A 17 -20.56 28.61 -32.61
CA LEU A 17 -20.28 27.29 -32.04
C LEU A 17 -18.86 27.10 -31.46
N LEU A 18 -18.00 28.12 -31.50
CA LEU A 18 -16.58 28.02 -31.11
C LEU A 18 -16.22 28.71 -29.79
N ILE A 19 -17.20 29.22 -29.03
CA ILE A 19 -16.96 29.81 -27.70
C ILE A 19 -17.68 28.97 -26.64
N MET A 20 -17.33 27.68 -26.57
CA MET A 20 -17.53 26.94 -25.33
C MET A 20 -16.34 27.30 -24.43
N PRO A 21 -16.54 27.92 -23.25
CA PRO A 21 -15.44 28.08 -22.30
C PRO A 21 -14.89 26.68 -22.03
N SER A 22 -13.63 26.46 -22.38
CA SER A 22 -12.93 25.23 -22.04
C SER A 22 -13.01 25.13 -20.52
N GLN A 23 -13.84 24.22 -20.02
CA GLN A 23 -13.84 23.85 -18.61
C GLN A 23 -12.42 23.38 -18.34
N VAL A 24 -11.63 24.22 -17.67
CA VAL A 24 -10.29 23.84 -17.23
C VAL A 24 -10.56 22.79 -16.16
N VAL A 25 -10.57 21.52 -16.55
CA VAL A 25 -10.70 20.41 -15.61
C VAL A 25 -9.46 20.52 -14.73
N ASN A 26 -9.64 21.02 -13.51
CA ASN A 26 -8.56 21.08 -12.55
C ASN A 26 -8.22 19.63 -12.21
N ALA A 27 -7.18 19.10 -12.84
CA ALA A 27 -6.75 17.74 -12.60
C ALA A 27 -6.37 17.63 -11.12
N ALA A 28 -7.06 16.76 -10.38
CA ALA A 28 -6.72 16.53 -8.98
C ALA A 28 -5.22 16.22 -8.87
N SER A 29 -4.50 16.99 -8.06
CA SER A 29 -3.07 16.81 -7.86
C SER A 29 -2.84 16.08 -6.53
N PHE A 30 -2.00 15.05 -6.54
CA PHE A 30 -1.49 14.49 -5.29
C PHE A 30 -0.51 15.48 -4.65
N ASN A 31 -0.90 16.08 -3.54
CA ASN A 31 -0.07 17.04 -2.81
C ASN A 31 -0.10 16.84 -1.29
N ARG A 32 -0.82 15.83 -0.79
CA ARG A 32 -1.08 15.68 0.64
C ARG A 32 -0.90 14.26 1.15
N ARG A 33 -0.18 14.14 2.27
CA ARG A 33 0.07 12.87 2.96
C ARG A 33 -0.17 13.02 4.46
N ILE A 34 -0.84 12.03 5.04
CA ILE A 34 -1.07 11.92 6.48
C ILE A 34 -0.30 10.70 6.98
N PHE A 35 0.76 10.94 7.75
CA PHE A 35 1.68 9.86 8.19
C PHE A 35 2.44 10.25 9.45
N GLY A 36 2.74 9.26 10.29
CA GLY A 36 3.64 9.35 11.43
C GLY A 36 4.89 8.46 11.27
N SER A 37 5.72 8.43 12.30
CA SER A 37 6.90 7.57 12.40
C SER A 37 6.55 6.08 12.45
N ASP A 38 5.35 5.75 12.94
CA ASP A 38 4.82 4.40 13.04
C ASP A 38 3.30 4.38 12.82
N ARG A 39 2.70 3.19 12.99
CA ARG A 39 1.26 2.95 12.81
C ARG A 39 0.39 3.65 13.86
N TYR A 40 0.90 3.85 15.08
CA TYR A 40 0.16 4.47 16.17
C TYR A 40 0.07 5.97 15.93
N GLN A 41 1.20 6.61 15.62
CA GLN A 41 1.25 8.02 15.28
C GLN A 41 0.54 8.32 13.96
N THR A 42 0.60 7.42 12.98
CA THR A 42 -0.19 7.56 11.74
C THR A 42 -1.69 7.53 12.03
N GLY A 43 -2.16 6.57 12.84
CA GLY A 43 -3.55 6.50 13.30
C GLY A 43 -4.01 7.78 14.01
N VAL A 44 -3.18 8.32 14.91
CA VAL A 44 -3.44 9.61 15.57
C VAL A 44 -3.56 10.76 14.58
N LYS A 45 -2.67 10.87 13.59
CA LYS A 45 -2.76 11.92 12.57
C LYS A 45 -3.98 11.76 11.65
N ILE A 46 -4.40 10.53 11.37
CA ILE A 46 -5.65 10.23 10.66
C ILE A 46 -6.85 10.69 11.51
N ALA A 47 -6.84 10.46 12.82
CA ALA A 47 -7.88 10.97 13.72
C ALA A 47 -7.98 12.50 13.69
N ARG A 48 -6.85 13.22 13.76
CA ARG A 48 -6.86 14.70 13.69
C ARG A 48 -7.44 15.27 12.41
N GLU A 49 -7.41 14.51 11.32
CA GLU A 49 -8.01 14.93 10.04
C GLU A 49 -9.54 14.92 10.06
N GLY A 50 -10.11 13.97 10.81
CA GLY A 50 -11.56 13.79 10.89
C GLY A 50 -12.20 14.49 12.07
N TRP A 51 -11.45 14.69 13.16
CA TRP A 51 -12.01 15.08 14.45
C TRP A 51 -11.14 16.14 15.13
N SER A 52 -11.71 17.32 15.36
CA SER A 52 -11.17 18.32 16.29
C SER A 52 -11.54 18.00 17.75
N SER A 53 -12.59 17.23 17.95
CA SER A 53 -13.06 16.68 19.22
C SER A 53 -13.86 15.40 18.95
N SER A 54 -13.87 14.44 19.87
CA SER A 54 -14.81 13.32 19.81
C SER A 54 -15.06 12.73 21.20
N GLN A 55 -16.35 12.59 21.54
CA GLN A 55 -16.81 11.99 22.80
C GLN A 55 -16.45 10.50 22.91
N TYR A 56 -16.29 9.84 21.76
CA TYR A 56 -16.02 8.41 21.65
C TYR A 56 -14.72 8.19 20.87
N ALA A 57 -13.97 7.14 21.23
CA ALA A 57 -12.92 6.60 20.38
C ALA A 57 -13.03 5.07 20.34
N VAL A 58 -12.64 4.48 19.22
CA VAL A 58 -12.50 3.03 19.09
C VAL A 58 -11.02 2.68 19.17
N LEU A 59 -10.65 1.83 20.13
CA LEU A 59 -9.28 1.37 20.31
C LEU A 59 -9.14 -0.07 19.80
N ALA A 60 -8.25 -0.27 18.83
CA ALA A 60 -7.97 -1.57 18.25
C ALA A 60 -6.49 -1.94 18.34
N SER A 61 -6.18 -3.23 18.18
CA SER A 61 -4.79 -3.68 18.16
C SER A 61 -4.07 -3.19 16.92
N GLY A 62 -2.96 -2.50 17.11
CA GLY A 62 -2.01 -2.23 16.03
C GLY A 62 -1.08 -3.41 15.76
N GLN A 63 -1.22 -4.56 16.44
CA GLN A 63 -0.33 -5.72 16.30
C GLN A 63 -1.00 -6.92 15.62
N GLY A 64 -2.34 -7.00 15.63
CA GLY A 64 -3.13 -7.95 14.85
C GLY A 64 -4.44 -7.35 14.34
N PHE A 65 -4.85 -7.72 13.13
CA PHE A 65 -6.04 -7.13 12.49
C PHE A 65 -7.35 -7.84 12.85
N ALA A 66 -7.28 -9.09 13.31
CA ALA A 66 -8.39 -10.03 13.28
C ALA A 66 -9.68 -9.48 13.94
N ASP A 67 -9.55 -8.95 15.15
CA ASP A 67 -10.67 -8.43 15.92
C ASP A 67 -11.15 -7.06 15.41
N ALA A 68 -10.28 -6.33 14.71
CA ALA A 68 -10.49 -4.93 14.36
C ALA A 68 -11.20 -4.72 13.01
N LEU A 69 -11.28 -5.74 12.15
CA LEU A 69 -11.84 -5.60 10.80
C LEU A 69 -13.30 -5.15 10.77
N SER A 70 -14.07 -5.46 11.82
CA SER A 70 -15.48 -5.08 11.94
C SER A 70 -15.71 -3.74 12.64
N ALA A 71 -14.65 -3.02 13.04
CA ALA A 71 -14.77 -1.85 13.90
C ALA A 71 -15.33 -0.59 13.21
N ALA A 72 -15.18 -0.46 11.88
CA ALA A 72 -15.50 0.78 11.17
C ALA A 72 -16.99 1.19 11.27
N PRO A 73 -17.98 0.28 11.13
CA PRO A 73 -19.38 0.63 11.36
C PRO A 73 -19.69 1.13 12.76
N LEU A 74 -19.07 0.54 13.78
CA LEU A 74 -19.24 1.00 15.16
C LEU A 74 -18.62 2.40 15.33
N ALA A 75 -17.42 2.60 14.79
CA ALA A 75 -16.75 3.89 14.82
C ALA A 75 -17.62 4.99 14.17
N LYS A 76 -18.21 4.73 12.99
CA LYS A 76 -19.10 5.67 12.31
C LYS A 76 -20.39 5.92 13.11
N LYS A 77 -21.00 4.90 13.72
CA LYS A 77 -22.20 5.06 14.57
C LYS A 77 -22.00 6.08 15.70
N TYR A 78 -20.81 6.12 16.28
CA TYR A 78 -20.49 7.02 17.40
C TYR A 78 -19.70 8.27 16.99
N ASP A 79 -19.57 8.54 15.69
CA ASP A 79 -18.68 9.57 15.13
C ASP A 79 -17.29 9.59 15.79
N ALA A 80 -16.68 8.41 15.86
CA ALA A 80 -15.45 8.15 16.59
C ALA A 80 -14.28 7.84 15.65
N PRO A 81 -13.05 8.32 15.93
CA PRO A 81 -11.86 7.80 15.28
C PRO A 81 -11.56 6.37 15.71
N ILE A 82 -10.92 5.60 14.83
CA ILE A 82 -10.23 4.37 15.21
C ILE A 82 -8.77 4.71 15.51
N LEU A 83 -8.33 4.44 16.73
CA LEU A 83 -6.96 4.56 17.19
C LEU A 83 -6.36 3.15 17.40
N LEU A 84 -5.06 3.03 17.16
CA LEU A 84 -4.33 1.77 17.33
C LEU A 84 -3.46 1.82 18.56
N ASN A 85 -3.35 0.70 19.27
CA ASN A 85 -2.45 0.59 20.41
C ASN A 85 -1.67 -0.74 20.41
N GLY A 86 -0.54 -0.76 21.10
CA GLY A 86 0.15 -2.00 21.43
C GLY A 86 -0.61 -2.81 22.48
N LYS A 87 -0.20 -4.06 22.70
CA LYS A 87 -0.90 -4.95 23.63
C LYS A 87 -0.89 -4.47 25.09
N ASN A 88 0.27 -4.06 25.61
CA ASN A 88 0.50 -3.96 27.07
C ASN A 88 0.63 -2.53 27.62
N THR A 89 1.02 -1.56 26.78
CA THR A 89 1.29 -0.18 27.18
C THR A 89 0.44 0.78 26.37
N LEU A 90 -0.21 1.76 27.01
CA LEU A 90 -0.94 2.80 26.31
C LEU A 90 0.08 3.73 25.64
N ASP A 91 0.07 3.76 24.31
CA ASP A 91 1.00 4.56 23.54
C ASP A 91 0.82 6.04 23.88
N SER A 92 1.94 6.75 24.08
CA SER A 92 1.92 8.15 24.49
C SER A 92 1.23 9.07 23.47
N ASN A 93 1.30 8.76 22.17
CA ASN A 93 0.59 9.52 21.14
C ASN A 93 -0.92 9.28 21.25
N VAL A 94 -1.35 8.04 21.47
CA VAL A 94 -2.76 7.68 21.65
C VAL A 94 -3.32 8.35 22.91
N LYS A 95 -2.60 8.29 24.02
CA LYS A 95 -2.95 8.97 25.26
C LYS A 95 -3.18 10.47 25.04
N SER A 96 -2.20 11.13 24.40
CA SER A 96 -2.26 12.56 24.13
C SER A 96 -3.43 12.91 23.19
N GLU A 97 -3.72 12.04 22.22
CA GLU A 97 -4.82 12.25 21.29
C GLU A 97 -6.19 12.14 21.97
N LEU A 98 -6.40 11.13 22.82
CA LEU A 98 -7.64 10.99 23.58
C LEU A 98 -7.92 12.22 24.46
N GLN A 99 -6.86 12.80 25.05
CA GLN A 99 -6.96 14.05 25.81
C GLN A 99 -7.28 15.25 24.89
N SER A 100 -6.58 15.37 23.77
CA SER A 100 -6.80 16.45 22.78
C SER A 100 -8.22 16.42 22.22
N LEU A 101 -8.78 15.23 22.01
CA LEU A 101 -10.15 15.05 21.51
C LEU A 101 -11.21 15.21 22.61
N SER A 102 -10.79 15.35 23.88
CA SER A 102 -11.68 15.35 25.05
C SER A 102 -12.59 14.12 25.09
N THR A 103 -12.01 12.95 24.78
CA THR A 103 -12.72 11.67 24.73
C THR A 103 -13.16 11.24 26.13
N GLN A 104 -14.43 10.86 26.25
CA GLN A 104 -15.03 10.39 27.50
C GLN A 104 -15.28 8.88 27.49
N ASN A 105 -15.46 8.29 26.32
CA ASN A 105 -15.80 6.89 26.15
C ASN A 105 -14.85 6.20 25.16
N VAL A 106 -14.33 5.03 25.52
CA VAL A 106 -13.51 4.22 24.62
C VAL A 106 -14.10 2.83 24.46
N PHE A 107 -14.34 2.44 23.20
CA PHE A 107 -14.64 1.06 22.84
C PHE A 107 -13.35 0.31 22.53
N ILE A 108 -12.95 -0.65 23.36
CA ILE A 108 -11.85 -1.55 23.02
C ILE A 108 -12.42 -2.71 22.20
N ILE A 109 -11.91 -2.91 20.99
CA ILE A 109 -12.31 -4.03 20.14
C ILE A 109 -11.29 -5.16 20.26
N GLY A 110 -11.76 -6.31 20.71
CA GLY A 110 -10.96 -7.51 20.91
C GLY A 110 -10.65 -7.83 22.37
N GLY A 111 -10.33 -9.10 22.60
CA GLY A 111 -10.07 -9.65 23.93
C GLY A 111 -8.75 -9.16 24.53
N THR A 112 -8.49 -9.57 25.78
CA THR A 112 -7.28 -9.22 26.53
C THR A 112 -5.99 -9.75 25.91
N GLY A 113 -6.09 -10.75 25.02
CA GLY A 113 -4.98 -11.25 24.21
C GLY A 113 -4.46 -10.23 23.19
N SER A 114 -5.33 -9.36 22.68
CA SER A 114 -5.06 -8.35 21.65
C SER A 114 -4.72 -6.99 22.25
N ILE A 115 -5.47 -6.57 23.27
CA ILE A 115 -5.29 -5.35 24.07
C ILE A 115 -5.50 -5.73 25.54
N SER A 116 -4.47 -5.70 26.36
CA SER A 116 -4.52 -6.19 27.74
C SER A 116 -5.52 -5.41 28.61
N SER A 117 -5.85 -5.98 29.78
CA SER A 117 -6.58 -5.27 30.83
C SER A 117 -5.79 -4.09 31.41
N SER A 118 -4.45 -4.09 31.33
CA SER A 118 -3.65 -2.94 31.78
C SER A 118 -3.88 -1.69 30.94
N ILE A 119 -4.24 -1.82 29.66
CA ILE A 119 -4.65 -0.67 28.83
C ILE A 119 -5.98 -0.10 29.32
N GLU A 120 -6.93 -0.96 29.63
CA GLU A 120 -8.24 -0.58 30.15
C GLU A 120 -8.12 0.18 31.49
N SER A 121 -7.30 -0.31 32.42
CA SER A 121 -7.01 0.41 33.67
C SER A 121 -6.31 1.76 33.44
N GLN A 122 -5.41 1.85 32.45
CA GLN A 122 -4.76 3.13 32.10
C GLN A 122 -5.77 4.15 31.56
N LEU A 123 -6.72 3.72 30.73
CA LEU A 123 -7.79 4.59 30.22
C LEU A 123 -8.74 5.02 31.34
N GLN A 124 -9.16 4.09 32.19
CA GLN A 124 -10.03 4.40 33.34
C GLN A 124 -9.38 5.38 34.32
N SER A 125 -8.07 5.27 34.55
CA SER A 125 -7.35 6.25 35.40
C SER A 125 -7.24 7.64 34.77
N MET A 126 -7.50 7.77 33.46
CA MET A 126 -7.67 9.06 32.79
C MET A 126 -9.10 9.63 32.91
N GLY A 127 -10.00 8.94 33.62
CA GLY A 127 -11.42 9.31 33.73
C GLY A 127 -12.27 8.90 32.52
N ILE A 128 -11.77 8.02 31.67
CA ILE A 128 -12.48 7.53 30.48
C ILE A 128 -13.30 6.29 30.84
N THR A 129 -14.58 6.28 30.46
CA THR A 129 -15.43 5.09 30.52
C THR A 129 -15.01 4.12 29.42
N VAL A 130 -14.69 2.88 29.78
CA VAL A 130 -14.23 1.85 28.83
C VAL A 130 -15.27 0.77 28.69
N THR A 131 -15.62 0.45 27.44
CA THR A 131 -16.45 -0.70 27.08
C THR A 131 -15.64 -1.61 26.18
N ARG A 132 -15.39 -2.84 26.60
CA ARG A 132 -14.71 -3.84 25.78
C ARG A 132 -15.72 -4.67 25.00
N ILE A 133 -15.59 -4.70 23.69
CA ILE A 133 -16.43 -5.50 22.78
C ILE A 133 -15.56 -6.61 22.21
N TYR A 134 -15.84 -7.85 22.60
CA TYR A 134 -15.02 -9.00 22.25
C TYR A 134 -15.81 -10.29 22.36
N GLY A 135 -15.44 -11.27 21.54
CA GLY A 135 -15.87 -12.66 21.68
C GLY A 135 -14.69 -13.59 21.97
N LYS A 136 -14.93 -14.90 21.98
CA LYS A 136 -13.86 -15.91 22.19
C LYS A 136 -12.80 -15.89 21.08
N ASP A 137 -13.19 -15.46 19.88
CA ASP A 137 -12.33 -15.32 18.72
C ASP A 137 -12.77 -14.15 17.83
N ARG A 138 -12.17 -14.06 16.63
CA ARG A 138 -12.46 -13.00 15.65
C ARG A 138 -13.88 -13.07 15.08
N PHE A 139 -14.45 -14.27 14.97
CA PHE A 139 -15.79 -14.47 14.44
C PHE A 139 -16.81 -13.96 15.45
N GLU A 140 -16.71 -14.42 16.70
CA GLU A 140 -17.57 -13.94 17.78
C GLU A 140 -17.37 -12.43 18.04
N THR A 141 -16.14 -11.92 17.99
CA THR A 141 -15.89 -10.47 18.14
C THR A 141 -16.61 -9.66 17.06
N SER A 142 -16.66 -10.15 15.82
CA SER A 142 -17.40 -9.47 14.75
C SER A 142 -18.91 -9.42 15.01
N LEU A 143 -19.47 -10.48 15.61
CA LEU A 143 -20.87 -10.54 16.03
C LEU A 143 -21.15 -9.62 17.22
N GLU A 144 -20.26 -9.54 18.19
CA GLU A 144 -20.40 -8.61 19.33
C GLU A 144 -20.36 -7.15 18.87
N VAL A 145 -19.51 -6.82 17.89
CA VAL A 145 -19.54 -5.48 17.27
C VAL A 145 -20.88 -5.26 16.54
N ALA A 146 -21.36 -6.24 15.79
CA ALA A 146 -22.64 -6.15 15.08
C ALA A 146 -23.84 -5.93 16.01
N LYS A 147 -23.89 -6.63 17.16
CA LYS A 147 -24.93 -6.44 18.19
C LYS A 147 -24.94 -5.01 18.73
N ASN A 148 -23.79 -4.35 18.80
CA ASN A 148 -23.67 -2.96 19.25
C ASN A 148 -24.07 -1.92 18.18
N LEU A 149 -24.40 -2.32 16.94
CA LEU A 149 -24.91 -1.42 15.91
C LEU A 149 -26.41 -1.16 16.04
N GLY A 150 -27.18 -2.11 16.57
CA GLY A 150 -28.65 -2.04 16.59
C GLY A 150 -29.24 -2.58 15.28
N SER A 151 -30.32 -1.97 14.80
CA SER A 151 -30.96 -2.39 13.54
C SER A 151 -30.17 -1.95 12.31
N PHE A 152 -30.10 -2.83 11.31
CA PHE A 152 -29.42 -2.61 10.04
C PHE A 152 -30.24 -3.20 8.88
N THR A 153 -30.14 -2.62 7.69
CA THR A 153 -30.84 -3.10 6.48
C THR A 153 -29.99 -4.08 5.68
N GLY A 154 -28.68 -3.86 5.65
CA GLY A 154 -27.71 -4.69 4.93
C GLY A 154 -26.66 -5.29 5.84
N ILE A 155 -26.03 -6.37 5.39
CA ILE A 155 -24.90 -7.00 6.07
C ILE A 155 -23.74 -7.23 5.09
N VAL A 156 -22.54 -7.33 5.63
CA VAL A 156 -21.32 -7.62 4.88
C VAL A 156 -20.70 -8.90 5.44
N ILE A 157 -20.43 -9.87 4.58
CA ILE A 157 -19.75 -11.13 4.91
C ILE A 157 -18.37 -11.16 4.27
N VAL A 158 -17.33 -11.35 5.07
CA VAL A 158 -15.94 -11.37 4.59
C VAL A 158 -15.14 -12.50 5.24
N ASN A 159 -14.10 -12.97 4.54
CA ASN A 159 -13.18 -13.95 5.08
C ASN A 159 -12.37 -13.37 6.25
N ALA A 160 -12.36 -14.08 7.38
CA ALA A 160 -11.67 -13.64 8.60
C ALA A 160 -10.14 -13.73 8.54
N TYR A 161 -9.57 -14.40 7.54
CA TYR A 161 -8.12 -14.64 7.43
C TYR A 161 -7.40 -13.65 6.51
N GLY A 162 -8.13 -12.82 5.77
CA GLY A 162 -7.59 -11.76 4.91
C GLY A 162 -8.21 -10.41 5.24
N PHE A 163 -7.39 -9.38 5.42
CA PHE A 163 -7.88 -8.05 5.79
C PHE A 163 -8.39 -7.22 4.59
N ALA A 164 -7.86 -7.47 3.39
CA ALA A 164 -8.01 -6.51 2.30
C ALA A 164 -9.45 -6.42 1.75
N ASP A 165 -10.17 -7.55 1.71
CA ASP A 165 -11.57 -7.59 1.29
C ASP A 165 -12.46 -6.83 2.30
N ALA A 166 -12.24 -7.04 3.60
CA ALA A 166 -12.92 -6.31 4.67
C ALA A 166 -12.65 -4.80 4.61
N LEU A 167 -11.37 -4.41 4.48
CA LEU A 167 -10.97 -3.00 4.42
C LEU A 167 -11.44 -2.30 3.13
N SER A 168 -11.65 -3.06 2.04
CA SER A 168 -12.17 -2.51 0.78
C SER A 168 -13.59 -1.98 0.93
N ILE A 169 -14.45 -2.69 1.69
CA ILE A 169 -15.86 -2.32 1.89
C ILE A 169 -16.09 -1.54 3.19
N ALA A 170 -15.12 -1.51 4.11
CA ALA A 170 -15.28 -0.89 5.42
C ALA A 170 -15.86 0.53 5.42
N PRO A 171 -15.46 1.46 4.52
CA PRO A 171 -16.09 2.79 4.46
C PRO A 171 -17.57 2.76 4.07
N VAL A 172 -17.97 1.88 3.15
CA VAL A 172 -19.35 1.71 2.70
C VAL A 172 -20.18 1.08 3.81
N ALA A 173 -19.69 -0.04 4.35
CA ALA A 173 -20.33 -0.74 5.46
C ALA A 173 -20.56 0.22 6.64
N ALA A 174 -19.57 1.05 6.94
CA ALA A 174 -19.68 2.02 8.01
C ALA A 174 -20.68 3.14 7.70
N SER A 175 -20.62 3.72 6.50
CA SER A 175 -21.52 4.81 6.10
C SER A 175 -22.99 4.38 6.02
N GLN A 176 -23.24 3.11 5.67
CA GLN A 176 -24.58 2.53 5.56
C GLN A 176 -25.01 1.77 6.82
N GLY A 177 -24.20 1.76 7.88
CA GLY A 177 -24.51 1.08 9.15
C GLY A 177 -24.59 -0.45 9.05
N MET A 178 -23.96 -1.05 8.03
CA MET A 178 -23.95 -2.50 7.85
C MET A 178 -22.90 -3.16 8.75
N PRO A 179 -23.25 -4.19 9.54
CA PRO A 179 -22.26 -4.99 10.24
C PRO A 179 -21.37 -5.76 9.26
N ILE A 180 -20.08 -5.85 9.61
CA ILE A 180 -19.11 -6.72 8.93
C ILE A 180 -18.96 -7.99 9.76
N ILE A 181 -19.49 -9.09 9.23
CA ILE A 181 -19.43 -10.42 9.86
C ILE A 181 -18.28 -11.20 9.24
N LEU A 182 -17.40 -11.71 10.10
CA LEU A 182 -16.27 -12.51 9.70
C LEU A 182 -16.67 -13.99 9.61
N THR A 183 -16.19 -14.68 8.58
CA THR A 183 -16.46 -16.10 8.36
C THR A 183 -15.21 -16.88 7.97
N GLN A 184 -15.22 -18.20 8.20
CA GLN A 184 -14.33 -19.11 7.51
C GLN A 184 -14.74 -19.22 6.04
N PRO A 185 -13.87 -19.71 5.13
CA PRO A 185 -14.18 -19.74 3.71
C PRO A 185 -15.50 -20.44 3.37
N ASN A 186 -15.82 -21.60 3.96
CA ASN A 186 -16.99 -22.38 3.55
C ASN A 186 -18.03 -22.58 4.66
N THR A 187 -17.80 -21.99 5.83
CA THR A 187 -18.58 -22.26 7.04
C THR A 187 -18.88 -20.97 7.79
N LEU A 188 -20.17 -20.63 7.88
CA LEU A 188 -20.69 -19.71 8.90
C LEU A 188 -20.75 -20.46 10.24
N SER A 189 -20.34 -19.81 11.33
CA SER A 189 -20.47 -20.41 12.66
C SER A 189 -21.94 -20.52 13.06
N SER A 190 -22.24 -21.38 14.03
CA SER A 190 -23.57 -21.51 14.63
C SER A 190 -24.09 -20.16 15.15
N GLU A 191 -23.22 -19.40 15.80
CA GLU A 191 -23.52 -18.10 16.40
C GLU A 191 -23.80 -17.06 15.31
N ALA A 192 -23.05 -17.10 14.20
CA ALA A 192 -23.30 -16.22 13.06
C ALA A 192 -24.64 -16.54 12.41
N LYS A 193 -24.96 -17.82 12.23
CA LYS A 193 -26.27 -18.24 11.70
C LYS A 193 -27.41 -17.79 12.59
N GLU A 194 -27.32 -18.05 13.89
CA GLU A 194 -28.32 -17.60 14.86
C GLU A 194 -28.48 -16.08 14.87
N PHE A 195 -27.37 -15.34 14.82
CA PHE A 195 -27.40 -13.88 14.71
C PHE A 195 -28.15 -13.42 13.46
N LEU A 196 -27.90 -14.06 12.31
CA LEU A 196 -28.56 -13.72 11.04
C LEU A 196 -30.04 -14.09 11.03
N ASP A 197 -30.42 -15.21 11.65
CA ASP A 197 -31.81 -15.65 11.75
C ASP A 197 -32.63 -14.74 12.69
N ASN A 198 -32.01 -14.24 13.76
CA ASN A 198 -32.63 -13.35 14.74
C ASN A 198 -32.67 -11.87 14.32
N ASN A 199 -32.02 -11.50 13.22
CA ASN A 199 -31.99 -10.12 12.73
C ASN A 199 -32.68 -9.99 11.37
N ASN A 200 -33.48 -8.94 11.22
CA ASN A 200 -34.11 -8.64 9.95
C ASN A 200 -33.20 -7.75 9.09
N TYR A 201 -32.55 -8.35 8.09
CA TYR A 201 -31.84 -7.65 7.03
C TYR A 201 -32.44 -8.02 5.67
N SER A 202 -32.37 -7.10 4.71
CA SER A 202 -32.95 -7.23 3.37
C SER A 202 -31.91 -7.45 2.28
N GLU A 203 -30.64 -7.18 2.53
CA GLU A 203 -29.56 -7.34 1.54
C GLU A 203 -28.27 -7.84 2.18
N SER A 204 -27.48 -8.57 1.43
CA SER A 204 -26.18 -9.04 1.90
C SER A 204 -25.11 -8.91 0.83
N TYR A 205 -23.91 -8.54 1.27
CA TYR A 205 -22.74 -8.42 0.40
C TYR A 205 -21.70 -9.44 0.82
N ILE A 206 -21.28 -10.30 -0.10
CA ILE A 206 -20.13 -11.18 0.09
C ILE A 206 -18.91 -10.55 -0.58
N LEU A 207 -17.83 -10.36 0.16
CA LEU A 207 -16.59 -9.81 -0.40
C LEU A 207 -15.59 -10.92 -0.71
N GLY A 208 -14.99 -10.80 -1.88
CA GLY A 208 -14.05 -11.77 -2.44
C GLY A 208 -14.72 -12.84 -3.31
N GLY A 209 -13.89 -13.56 -4.06
CA GLY A 209 -14.34 -14.68 -4.89
C GLY A 209 -14.76 -15.90 -4.06
N ASN A 210 -15.21 -16.95 -4.74
CA ASN A 210 -15.69 -18.20 -4.11
C ASN A 210 -14.64 -18.85 -3.19
N GLY A 211 -13.35 -18.73 -3.51
CA GLY A 211 -12.27 -19.24 -2.66
C GLY A 211 -12.06 -18.45 -1.35
N ALA A 212 -12.54 -17.20 -1.27
CA ALA A 212 -12.48 -16.41 -0.04
C ALA A 212 -13.71 -16.65 0.83
N VAL A 213 -14.90 -16.63 0.23
CA VAL A 213 -16.18 -16.94 0.87
C VAL A 213 -17.01 -17.78 -0.10
N GLY A 214 -17.27 -19.01 0.28
CA GLY A 214 -17.87 -20.07 -0.53
C GLY A 214 -19.35 -19.84 -0.83
N ASP A 215 -19.83 -20.40 -1.93
CA ASP A 215 -21.26 -20.34 -2.28
C ASP A 215 -22.15 -21.09 -1.28
N THR A 216 -21.58 -22.00 -0.48
CA THR A 216 -22.26 -22.63 0.67
C THR A 216 -22.71 -21.60 1.72
N ILE A 217 -21.99 -20.50 1.85
CA ILE A 217 -22.36 -19.37 2.72
C ILE A 217 -23.41 -18.52 2.01
N ALA A 218 -23.23 -18.23 0.73
CA ALA A 218 -24.18 -17.44 -0.06
C ALA A 218 -25.59 -18.03 -0.03
N SER A 219 -25.75 -19.35 -0.10
CA SER A 219 -27.05 -20.01 -0.03
C SER A 219 -27.78 -19.86 1.32
N GLN A 220 -27.10 -19.35 2.35
CA GLN A 220 -27.67 -19.12 3.70
C GLN A 220 -28.04 -17.65 3.95
N LEU A 221 -27.89 -16.78 2.96
CA LEU A 221 -28.07 -15.33 3.09
C LEU A 221 -29.22 -14.81 2.22
N LYS A 222 -29.80 -13.67 2.60
CA LYS A 222 -30.87 -12.99 1.85
C LYS A 222 -30.28 -12.03 0.81
N ASN A 223 -30.79 -12.08 -0.42
CA ASN A 223 -30.48 -11.13 -1.51
C ASN A 223 -28.98 -10.83 -1.66
N VAL A 224 -28.20 -11.88 -1.96
CA VAL A 224 -26.74 -11.84 -1.97
C VAL A 224 -26.21 -11.13 -3.21
N THR A 225 -25.35 -10.13 -3.00
CA THR A 225 -24.48 -9.57 -4.02
C THR A 225 -23.03 -9.93 -3.71
N ARG A 226 -22.37 -10.68 -4.59
CA ARG A 226 -20.94 -10.99 -4.47
C ARG A 226 -20.11 -9.91 -5.15
N ILE A 227 -19.15 -9.33 -4.42
CA ILE A 227 -18.22 -8.32 -4.91
C ILE A 227 -16.79 -8.83 -4.70
N GLY A 228 -16.12 -9.23 -5.77
CA GLY A 228 -14.77 -9.78 -5.69
C GLY A 228 -14.03 -9.71 -7.01
N GLY A 229 -12.70 -9.73 -6.93
CA GLY A 229 -11.83 -9.78 -8.11
C GLY A 229 -10.72 -10.83 -7.98
N ALA A 230 -9.89 -10.93 -9.02
CA ALA A 230 -8.79 -11.89 -9.07
C ALA A 230 -7.72 -11.69 -7.98
N ASN A 231 -7.66 -10.50 -7.38
CA ASN A 231 -6.75 -10.16 -6.31
C ASN A 231 -7.40 -9.07 -5.42
N ARG A 232 -6.74 -8.71 -4.31
CA ARG A 232 -7.23 -7.70 -3.36
C ARG A 232 -7.51 -6.32 -3.96
N TYR A 233 -6.74 -5.91 -4.96
CA TYR A 233 -6.91 -4.62 -5.63
C TYR A 233 -8.10 -4.67 -6.59
N ALA A 234 -8.28 -5.80 -7.27
CA ALA A 234 -9.47 -6.03 -8.10
C ALA A 234 -10.76 -6.12 -7.28
N THR A 235 -10.74 -6.71 -6.07
CA THR A 235 -11.87 -6.62 -5.13
C THR A 235 -12.14 -5.17 -4.73
N ASN A 236 -11.11 -4.40 -4.37
CA ASN A 236 -11.28 -2.98 -4.06
C ASN A 236 -11.86 -2.19 -5.24
N ALA A 237 -11.36 -2.42 -6.46
CA ALA A 237 -11.90 -1.81 -7.68
C ALA A 237 -13.38 -2.16 -7.91
N ALA A 238 -13.77 -3.40 -7.64
CA ALA A 238 -15.16 -3.83 -7.74
C ALA A 238 -16.06 -3.12 -6.72
N VAL A 239 -15.60 -2.95 -5.48
CA VAL A 239 -16.31 -2.15 -4.46
C VAL A 239 -16.44 -0.69 -4.90
N LEU A 240 -15.34 -0.08 -5.37
CA LEU A 240 -15.34 1.30 -5.85
C LEU A 240 -16.32 1.52 -7.02
N THR A 241 -16.50 0.50 -7.86
CA THR A 241 -17.42 0.54 -9.00
C THR A 241 -18.87 0.31 -8.56
N GLN A 242 -19.13 -0.67 -7.70
CA GLN A 242 -20.47 -1.00 -7.21
C GLN A 242 -21.11 0.20 -6.48
N PHE A 243 -20.34 0.87 -5.62
CA PHE A 243 -20.80 1.97 -4.78
C PHE A 243 -20.37 3.34 -5.32
N ALA A 244 -20.08 3.43 -6.62
CA ALA A 244 -19.50 4.62 -7.24
C ALA A 244 -20.36 5.89 -7.10
N ASN A 245 -21.66 5.75 -6.84
CA ASN A 245 -22.58 6.87 -6.66
C ASN A 245 -22.85 7.21 -5.18
N ASP A 246 -22.37 6.37 -4.26
CA ASP A 246 -22.54 6.57 -2.82
C ASP A 246 -21.36 7.34 -2.21
N PHE A 247 -20.27 7.47 -2.97
CA PHE A 247 -19.07 8.17 -2.56
C PHE A 247 -19.10 9.67 -2.93
N SER A 248 -18.64 10.52 -2.00
CA SER A 248 -18.09 11.82 -2.31
C SER A 248 -16.62 11.68 -2.71
N TYR A 249 -16.27 12.28 -3.84
CA TYR A 249 -14.90 12.29 -4.37
C TYR A 249 -14.13 13.58 -4.03
N ASP A 250 -14.67 14.44 -3.16
CA ASP A 250 -13.99 15.65 -2.67
C ASP A 250 -12.69 15.32 -1.93
N LYS A 251 -12.68 14.18 -1.23
CA LYS A 251 -11.50 13.57 -0.62
C LYS A 251 -11.41 12.13 -1.11
N VAL A 252 -10.25 11.72 -1.58
CA VAL A 252 -9.96 10.37 -2.07
C VAL A 252 -8.77 9.84 -1.29
N TYR A 253 -9.00 8.83 -0.45
CA TYR A 253 -7.96 8.29 0.42
C TYR A 253 -7.25 7.13 -0.25
N VAL A 254 -5.92 7.19 -0.33
CA VAL A 254 -5.07 6.14 -0.88
C VAL A 254 -4.31 5.47 0.25
N VAL A 255 -4.44 4.15 0.37
CA VAL A 255 -3.84 3.33 1.43
C VAL A 255 -3.12 2.14 0.86
N SER A 256 -2.17 1.60 1.63
CA SER A 256 -1.51 0.35 1.26
C SER A 256 -2.50 -0.81 1.34
N GLY A 257 -2.59 -1.61 0.28
CA GLY A 257 -3.23 -2.92 0.32
C GLY A 257 -2.31 -4.02 0.85
N GLN A 258 -1.05 -3.70 1.18
CA GLN A 258 -0.05 -4.67 1.65
C GLN A 258 -0.04 -4.82 3.18
N ASN A 259 -0.59 -3.85 3.90
CA ASN A 259 -0.70 -3.85 5.35
C ASN A 259 -2.02 -3.20 5.79
N TYR A 260 -2.48 -3.47 7.01
CA TYR A 260 -3.82 -3.08 7.49
C TYR A 260 -3.92 -1.79 8.33
N PRO A 261 -2.91 -1.36 9.13
CA PRO A 261 -3.12 -0.34 10.16
C PRO A 261 -3.67 1.00 9.64
N ASP A 262 -3.06 1.53 8.59
CA ASP A 262 -3.43 2.82 8.01
C ASP A 262 -4.80 2.76 7.33
N ALA A 263 -5.09 1.64 6.65
CA ALA A 263 -6.38 1.40 6.01
C ALA A 263 -7.51 1.21 7.03
N LEU A 264 -7.24 0.57 8.18
CA LEU A 264 -8.21 0.42 9.25
C LEU A 264 -8.58 1.80 9.85
N CYS A 265 -7.59 2.61 10.25
CA CYS A 265 -7.85 3.96 10.76
C CYS A 265 -8.52 4.83 9.69
N GLY A 266 -8.00 4.74 8.46
CA GLY A 266 -8.49 5.46 7.30
C GLY A 266 -9.93 5.09 6.92
N SER A 267 -10.40 3.88 7.24
CA SER A 267 -11.78 3.47 6.95
C SER A 267 -12.81 4.27 7.75
N ALA A 268 -12.52 4.59 9.02
CA ALA A 268 -13.38 5.46 9.82
C ALA A 268 -13.38 6.90 9.29
N LEU A 269 -12.19 7.42 8.91
CA LEU A 269 -12.07 8.75 8.30
C LEU A 269 -12.80 8.83 6.95
N ALA A 270 -12.64 7.81 6.11
CA ALA A 270 -13.30 7.70 4.82
C ALA A 270 -14.82 7.64 5.01
N ALA A 271 -15.31 6.80 5.92
CA ALA A 271 -16.74 6.74 6.25
C ALA A 271 -17.28 8.07 6.78
N LYS A 272 -16.50 8.83 7.57
CA LYS A 272 -16.91 10.15 8.08
C LYS A 272 -17.31 11.09 6.94
N TYR A 273 -16.52 11.10 5.87
CA TYR A 273 -16.70 11.99 4.72
C TYR A 273 -17.38 11.31 3.52
N ASN A 274 -17.91 10.09 3.68
CA ASN A 274 -18.44 9.26 2.59
C ASN A 274 -17.44 9.14 1.43
N SER A 275 -16.14 9.10 1.73
CA SER A 275 -15.06 9.07 0.75
C SER A 275 -14.65 7.64 0.36
N PRO A 276 -14.15 7.44 -0.86
CA PRO A 276 -13.57 6.16 -1.23
C PRO A 276 -12.23 5.92 -0.51
N LEU A 277 -11.97 4.65 -0.18
CA LEU A 277 -10.68 4.16 0.32
C LEU A 277 -10.07 3.23 -0.74
N ILE A 278 -8.99 3.68 -1.36
CA ILE A 278 -8.36 3.03 -2.50
C ILE A 278 -7.11 2.29 -2.06
N LEU A 279 -7.08 0.98 -2.31
CA LEU A 279 -5.96 0.11 -1.96
C LEU A 279 -4.95 0.07 -3.11
N VAL A 280 -3.68 0.35 -2.81
CA VAL A 280 -2.57 0.26 -3.76
C VAL A 280 -1.47 -0.69 -3.27
N GLY A 281 -0.78 -1.33 -4.21
CA GLY A 281 0.35 -2.22 -3.93
C GLY A 281 1.70 -1.50 -4.05
N SER A 282 2.72 -2.26 -4.44
CA SER A 282 4.01 -1.70 -4.89
C SER A 282 3.86 -0.92 -6.20
N SER A 283 2.89 -1.31 -7.02
CA SER A 283 2.33 -0.54 -8.13
C SER A 283 0.81 -0.49 -8.01
N VAL A 284 0.17 0.48 -8.67
CA VAL A 284 -1.28 0.50 -8.81
C VAL A 284 -1.73 -0.60 -9.78
N ASP A 285 -2.77 -1.36 -9.41
CA ASP A 285 -3.37 -2.38 -10.27
C ASP A 285 -4.21 -1.73 -11.37
N ALA A 286 -4.20 -2.30 -12.58
CA ALA A 286 -4.95 -1.75 -13.71
C ALA A 286 -6.47 -1.71 -13.46
N SER A 287 -7.01 -2.66 -12.69
CA SER A 287 -8.42 -2.67 -12.30
C SER A 287 -8.79 -1.45 -11.44
N VAL A 288 -7.92 -1.06 -10.50
CA VAL A 288 -8.10 0.14 -9.68
C VAL A 288 -8.06 1.38 -10.57
N ILE A 289 -7.11 1.46 -11.50
CA ILE A 289 -7.04 2.58 -12.45
C ILE A 289 -8.32 2.71 -13.28
N ASN A 290 -8.89 1.60 -13.74
CA ASN A 290 -10.14 1.63 -14.49
C ASN A 290 -11.32 2.11 -13.64
N ALA A 291 -11.40 1.69 -12.37
CA ALA A 291 -12.45 2.14 -11.45
C ALA A 291 -12.34 3.65 -11.14
N VAL A 292 -11.13 4.16 -10.88
CA VAL A 292 -10.94 5.59 -10.54
C VAL A 292 -11.14 6.50 -11.75
N LYS A 293 -10.75 6.06 -12.96
CA LYS A 293 -10.89 6.82 -14.20
C LYS A 293 -12.32 7.32 -14.44
N ALA A 294 -13.31 6.50 -14.11
CA ALA A 294 -14.73 6.83 -14.29
C ALA A 294 -15.20 8.02 -13.43
N LYS A 295 -14.43 8.41 -12.41
CA LYS A 295 -14.80 9.44 -11.42
C LYS A 295 -13.76 10.56 -11.30
N LEU A 296 -12.71 10.58 -12.12
CA LEU A 296 -11.62 11.57 -12.05
C LEU A 296 -12.10 13.02 -12.11
N SER A 297 -13.12 13.31 -12.92
CA SER A 297 -13.67 14.67 -13.03
C SER A 297 -14.32 15.17 -11.74
N SER A 298 -14.61 14.27 -10.80
CA SER A 298 -15.20 14.58 -9.50
C SER A 298 -14.17 14.63 -8.38
N TYR A 299 -12.88 14.41 -8.66
CA TYR A 299 -11.86 14.36 -7.62
C TYR A 299 -11.51 15.76 -7.13
N GLY A 300 -11.62 15.98 -5.82
CA GLY A 300 -11.11 17.18 -5.15
C GLY A 300 -9.65 16.99 -4.73
N ASN A 301 -9.43 16.23 -3.66
CA ASN A 301 -8.12 16.04 -3.03
C ASN A 301 -7.77 14.55 -2.93
N VAL A 302 -6.62 14.16 -3.49
CA VAL A 302 -6.06 12.82 -3.30
C VAL A 302 -5.08 12.84 -2.13
N ILE A 303 -5.35 12.02 -1.12
CA ILE A 303 -4.64 12.03 0.16
C ILE A 303 -4.07 10.64 0.43
N ALA A 304 -2.75 10.53 0.51
CA ALA A 304 -2.10 9.28 0.91
C ALA A 304 -2.11 9.15 2.44
N LEU A 305 -2.54 7.99 2.94
CA LEU A 305 -2.47 7.64 4.35
C LEU A 305 -1.33 6.63 4.55
N GLY A 306 -0.44 6.93 5.49
CA GLY A 306 0.79 6.17 5.73
C GLY A 306 2.03 6.79 5.07
N GLY A 307 3.19 6.31 5.48
CA GLY A 307 4.49 6.74 4.94
C GLY A 307 4.70 6.31 3.48
N THR A 308 5.76 6.80 2.85
CA THR A 308 6.09 6.50 1.44
C THR A 308 6.42 5.02 1.18
N SER A 309 6.81 4.27 2.22
CA SER A 309 7.00 2.82 2.16
C SER A 309 5.66 2.05 2.11
N ALA A 310 4.58 2.62 2.64
CA ALA A 310 3.25 2.04 2.61
C ALA A 310 2.51 2.42 1.32
N VAL A 311 2.57 3.71 0.94
CA VAL A 311 2.00 4.27 -0.29
C VAL A 311 3.04 5.18 -0.92
N SER A 312 3.64 4.77 -2.03
CA SER A 312 4.61 5.62 -2.73
C SER A 312 3.94 6.88 -3.31
N ASP A 313 4.70 7.97 -3.46
CA ASP A 313 4.19 9.19 -4.11
C ASP A 313 3.79 8.93 -5.57
N VAL A 314 4.47 7.99 -6.23
CA VAL A 314 4.11 7.54 -7.59
C VAL A 314 2.72 6.91 -7.59
N ASN A 315 2.44 5.97 -6.67
CA ASN A 315 1.14 5.31 -6.64
C ASN A 315 0.01 6.28 -6.29
N ALA A 316 0.23 7.20 -5.35
CA ALA A 316 -0.77 8.23 -5.04
C ALA A 316 -0.98 9.19 -6.22
N GLY A 317 0.09 9.57 -6.93
CA GLY A 317 0.03 10.36 -8.15
C GLY A 317 -0.68 9.63 -9.31
N ASP A 318 -0.52 8.33 -9.43
CA ASP A 318 -1.17 7.49 -10.44
C ASP A 318 -2.68 7.42 -10.22
N ILE A 319 -3.13 7.37 -8.96
CA ILE A 319 -4.54 7.49 -8.60
C ILE A 319 -5.08 8.88 -8.96
N ALA A 320 -4.34 9.94 -8.63
CA ALA A 320 -4.77 11.31 -8.92
C ALA A 320 -4.92 11.61 -10.41
N LYS A 321 -4.07 11.03 -11.26
CA LYS A 321 -4.14 11.14 -12.72
C LYS A 321 -5.04 10.08 -13.37
N GLY A 322 -5.41 9.05 -12.62
CA GLY A 322 -6.04 7.83 -13.11
C GLY A 322 -5.26 7.18 -14.26
N SER A 323 -3.95 7.09 -14.14
CA SER A 323 -3.09 6.39 -15.09
C SER A 323 -1.85 5.87 -14.39
N ILE A 324 -1.40 4.67 -14.74
CA ILE A 324 -0.15 4.12 -14.21
C ILE A 324 1.02 4.87 -14.84
N THR A 325 1.84 5.52 -14.03
CA THR A 325 3.11 6.07 -14.50
C THR A 325 3.98 4.87 -14.89
N PRO A 326 4.44 4.78 -16.15
CA PRO A 326 5.34 3.71 -16.54
C PRO A 326 6.51 3.71 -15.57
N LYS A 327 6.71 2.59 -14.86
CA LYS A 327 7.93 2.41 -14.09
C LYS A 327 9.07 2.70 -15.06
N PRO A 328 10.09 3.51 -14.70
CA PRO A 328 11.26 3.65 -15.54
C PRO A 328 11.67 2.24 -15.89
N THR A 329 11.63 1.89 -17.18
CA THR A 329 12.14 0.60 -17.64
C THR A 329 13.50 0.52 -16.97
N PRO A 330 13.77 -0.49 -16.10
CA PRO A 330 15.10 -0.60 -15.54
C PRO A 330 16.01 -0.53 -16.74
N SER A 331 16.85 0.52 -16.81
CA SER A 331 17.73 0.72 -17.94
C SER A 331 18.36 -0.63 -18.13
N LYS A 332 18.05 -1.30 -19.26
CA LYS A 332 18.48 -2.66 -19.55
C LYS A 332 19.88 -2.75 -18.99
N PRO A 333 20.17 -3.60 -17.98
CA PRO A 333 21.45 -3.53 -17.29
C PRO A 333 22.47 -3.49 -18.40
N VAL A 334 23.19 -2.36 -18.52
CA VAL A 334 24.17 -2.23 -19.57
C VAL A 334 25.13 -3.34 -19.22
N THR A 335 25.03 -4.46 -19.94
CA THR A 335 25.96 -5.55 -19.90
C THR A 335 27.22 -4.96 -20.49
N THR A 336 27.90 -4.16 -19.66
CA THR A 336 29.20 -3.61 -19.95
C THR A 336 30.05 -4.86 -20.01
N LYS A 337 30.31 -5.31 -21.24
CA LYS A 337 31.12 -6.48 -21.51
C LYS A 337 32.39 -6.32 -20.67
N VAL A 338 32.56 -7.18 -19.68
CA VAL A 338 33.74 -7.13 -18.81
C VAL A 338 34.93 -7.50 -19.69
N THR A 339 35.95 -6.67 -19.70
CA THR A 339 37.19 -6.91 -20.44
C THR A 339 38.37 -6.70 -19.51
N ALA A 340 39.50 -7.35 -19.82
CA ALA A 340 40.76 -7.15 -19.13
C ALA A 340 41.91 -7.15 -20.12
N SER A 341 42.83 -6.19 -19.97
CA SER A 341 44.05 -6.09 -20.77
C SER A 341 45.20 -5.55 -19.94
N VAL A 342 46.43 -5.77 -20.40
CA VAL A 342 47.64 -5.24 -19.76
C VAL A 342 48.24 -4.13 -20.60
N SER A 343 48.85 -3.13 -19.94
CA SER A 343 49.49 -1.99 -20.61
C SER A 343 50.73 -2.37 -21.42
N ASN A 344 51.36 -3.50 -21.09
CA ASN A 344 52.49 -4.04 -21.82
C ASN A 344 52.47 -5.57 -21.74
N SER A 345 52.34 -6.23 -22.90
CA SER A 345 52.33 -7.69 -23.01
C SER A 345 53.73 -8.31 -22.93
N ARG A 346 54.80 -7.52 -23.02
CA ARG A 346 56.21 -7.95 -22.93
C ARG A 346 57.05 -7.07 -21.99
N PRO A 347 56.77 -7.08 -20.67
CA PRO A 347 57.48 -6.25 -19.71
C PRO A 347 58.90 -6.76 -19.41
N LYS A 348 59.83 -5.83 -19.14
CA LYS A 348 61.15 -6.17 -18.57
C LYS A 348 61.00 -6.67 -17.14
N LYS A 349 61.95 -7.49 -16.66
CA LYS A 349 62.03 -7.87 -15.23
C LYS A 349 62.05 -6.63 -14.34
N ASN A 350 61.41 -6.75 -13.17
CA ASN A 350 61.21 -5.67 -12.19
C ASN A 350 60.39 -4.45 -12.67
N ALA A 351 59.79 -4.48 -13.86
CA ALA A 351 58.89 -3.42 -14.30
C ALA A 351 57.55 -3.47 -13.54
N THR A 352 56.85 -2.33 -13.58
CA THR A 352 55.43 -2.23 -13.20
C THR A 352 54.62 -2.04 -14.49
N ILE A 353 53.58 -2.84 -14.67
CA ILE A 353 52.59 -2.69 -15.75
C ILE A 353 51.23 -2.35 -15.14
N TYR A 354 50.29 -1.88 -15.94
CA TYR A 354 48.92 -1.65 -15.49
C TYR A 354 48.00 -2.71 -16.09
N LEU A 355 47.13 -3.28 -15.25
CA LEU A 355 45.97 -4.02 -15.68
C LEU A 355 44.80 -3.05 -15.83
N TYR A 356 44.22 -3.01 -17.02
CA TYR A 356 42.98 -2.30 -17.30
C TYR A 356 41.82 -3.29 -17.29
N ALA A 357 40.78 -3.00 -16.51
CA ALA A 357 39.55 -3.78 -16.48
C ALA A 357 38.34 -2.87 -16.69
N THR A 358 37.31 -3.37 -17.37
CA THR A 358 36.02 -2.68 -17.53
C THR A 358 34.91 -3.45 -16.82
N GLY A 359 33.92 -2.75 -16.27
CA GLY A 359 32.77 -3.41 -15.64
C GLY A 359 31.77 -2.44 -15.04
N PRO A 360 30.79 -2.92 -14.26
CA PRO A 360 29.82 -2.07 -13.60
C PRO A 360 30.50 -1.16 -12.56
N VAL A 361 30.15 0.13 -12.55
CA VAL A 361 30.69 1.14 -11.61
C VAL A 361 30.56 0.66 -10.16
N GLY A 362 31.63 0.80 -9.38
CA GLY A 362 31.69 0.35 -7.98
C GLY A 362 31.97 -1.15 -7.81
N SER A 363 32.07 -1.94 -8.89
CA SER A 363 32.42 -3.35 -8.79
C SER A 363 33.85 -3.55 -8.31
N LYS A 364 34.05 -4.50 -7.39
CA LYS A 364 35.38 -4.94 -6.97
C LYS A 364 36.06 -5.71 -8.09
N VAL A 365 37.33 -5.40 -8.33
CA VAL A 365 38.21 -6.09 -9.27
C VAL A 365 39.27 -6.86 -8.49
N THR A 366 39.43 -8.14 -8.80
CA THR A 366 40.49 -9.01 -8.25
C THR A 366 41.24 -9.66 -9.40
N ALA A 367 42.57 -9.51 -9.44
CA ALA A 367 43.43 -10.08 -10.46
C ALA A 367 44.47 -11.00 -9.84
N ILE A 368 44.51 -12.26 -10.26
CA ILE A 368 45.49 -13.25 -9.80
C ILE A 368 46.43 -13.56 -10.95
N CYS A 369 47.70 -13.20 -10.78
CA CYS A 369 48.79 -13.49 -11.71
C CYS A 369 49.44 -14.81 -11.33
N TYR A 370 49.51 -15.75 -12.27
CA TYR A 370 50.12 -17.07 -12.09
C TYR A 370 51.52 -17.09 -12.69
N TYR A 371 52.55 -16.95 -11.85
CA TYR A 371 53.94 -17.07 -12.24
C TYR A 371 54.42 -18.52 -12.07
N LYS A 372 55.58 -18.86 -12.66
CA LYS A 372 56.13 -20.23 -12.65
C LYS A 372 56.29 -20.83 -11.24
N THR A 373 56.60 -20.03 -10.24
CA THR A 373 56.92 -20.48 -8.87
C THR A 373 56.02 -19.87 -7.79
N THR A 374 55.16 -18.91 -8.13
CA THR A 374 54.32 -18.21 -7.15
C THR A 374 53.12 -17.53 -7.82
N ASN A 375 52.10 -17.17 -7.04
CA ASN A 375 50.96 -16.39 -7.50
C ASN A 375 50.93 -15.04 -6.78
N SER A 376 50.48 -13.99 -7.45
CA SER A 376 50.31 -12.67 -6.82
C SER A 376 48.92 -12.11 -7.10
N THR A 377 48.30 -11.55 -6.07
CA THR A 377 46.94 -11.01 -6.14
C THR A 377 46.97 -9.49 -6.07
N TYR A 378 46.22 -8.86 -6.96
CA TYR A 378 46.04 -7.42 -7.02
C TYR A 378 44.54 -7.09 -6.97
N THR A 379 44.17 -5.99 -6.33
CA THR A 379 42.77 -5.58 -6.19
C THR A 379 42.57 -4.11 -6.56
N GLY A 380 41.35 -3.79 -6.98
CA GLY A 380 40.92 -2.42 -7.29
C GLY A 380 39.40 -2.33 -7.37
N THR A 381 38.91 -1.17 -7.78
CA THR A 381 37.47 -0.90 -7.94
C THR A 381 37.24 -0.21 -9.26
N VAL A 382 36.13 -0.53 -9.93
CA VAL A 382 35.72 0.17 -11.15
C VAL A 382 35.25 1.58 -10.81
N GLY A 383 35.93 2.59 -11.36
CA GLY A 383 35.62 4.00 -11.19
C GLY A 383 34.32 4.43 -11.87
N SER A 384 33.96 5.69 -11.70
CA SER A 384 32.74 6.29 -12.27
C SER A 384 32.69 6.31 -13.80
N ASP A 385 33.84 6.13 -14.46
CA ASP A 385 34.00 6.02 -15.91
C ASP A 385 33.85 4.58 -16.44
N GLY A 386 33.54 3.61 -15.56
CA GLY A 386 33.38 2.19 -15.91
C GLY A 386 34.71 1.45 -16.10
N LYS A 387 35.84 2.03 -15.67
CA LYS A 387 37.18 1.45 -15.83
C LYS A 387 37.90 1.30 -14.48
N ALA A 388 38.81 0.34 -14.40
CA ALA A 388 39.76 0.18 -13.31
C ALA A 388 41.17 0.11 -13.89
N SER A 389 42.13 0.74 -13.21
CA SER A 389 43.56 0.64 -13.53
C SER A 389 44.32 0.16 -12.29
N ILE A 390 44.95 -1.00 -12.39
CA ILE A 390 45.59 -1.68 -11.25
C ILE A 390 47.07 -1.89 -11.57
N PRO A 391 48.00 -1.31 -10.80
CA PRO A 391 49.42 -1.53 -11.01
C PRO A 391 49.82 -2.96 -10.59
N ILE A 392 50.51 -3.68 -11.49
CA ILE A 392 51.06 -5.02 -11.29
C ILE A 392 52.59 -4.94 -11.33
N LYS A 393 53.24 -5.34 -10.24
CA LYS A 393 54.70 -5.40 -10.14
C LYS A 393 55.19 -6.78 -10.57
N ILE A 394 55.95 -6.84 -11.66
CA ILE A 394 56.35 -8.12 -12.30
C ILE A 394 57.46 -8.86 -11.54
N GLY A 395 58.24 -8.15 -10.71
CA GLY A 395 59.30 -8.75 -9.89
C GLY A 395 60.34 -9.56 -10.71
N ARG A 396 60.88 -10.63 -10.12
CA ARG A 396 61.84 -11.57 -10.75
C ARG A 396 61.15 -12.66 -11.59
N ALA A 397 60.15 -12.31 -12.38
CA ALA A 397 59.45 -13.27 -13.23
C ALA A 397 60.42 -13.98 -14.21
N THR A 398 60.18 -15.28 -14.45
CA THR A 398 60.96 -16.07 -15.41
C THR A 398 60.78 -15.52 -16.82
N SER A 399 61.89 -15.19 -17.50
CA SER A 399 61.86 -14.72 -18.88
C SER A 399 61.21 -15.76 -19.79
N ASN A 400 60.42 -15.29 -20.77
CA ASN A 400 59.67 -16.09 -21.73
C ASN A 400 58.61 -17.04 -21.15
N TYR A 401 58.29 -16.96 -19.85
CA TYR A 401 57.17 -17.70 -19.26
C TYR A 401 55.86 -16.91 -19.41
N LYS A 402 54.81 -17.54 -19.97
CA LYS A 402 53.50 -16.89 -20.11
C LYS A 402 52.78 -16.82 -18.77
N VAL A 403 52.69 -15.60 -18.22
CA VAL A 403 51.95 -15.33 -16.99
C VAL A 403 50.49 -15.10 -17.33
N ILE A 404 49.64 -16.00 -16.86
CA ILE A 404 48.19 -15.89 -16.99
C ILE A 404 47.66 -14.99 -15.86
N ILE A 405 46.71 -14.11 -16.18
CA ILE A 405 46.01 -13.28 -15.21
C ILE A 405 44.53 -13.62 -15.24
N ASN A 406 44.01 -14.21 -14.17
CA ASN A 406 42.57 -14.37 -13.99
C ASN A 406 42.01 -13.13 -13.31
N VAL A 407 41.07 -12.46 -13.96
CA VAL A 407 40.47 -11.21 -13.47
C VAL A 407 38.98 -11.42 -13.20
N THR A 408 38.57 -11.10 -11.98
CA THR A 408 37.18 -11.12 -11.55
C THR A 408 36.70 -9.68 -11.34
N VAL A 409 35.60 -9.29 -11.97
CA VAL A 409 34.94 -7.99 -11.80
C VAL A 409 33.50 -8.22 -11.35
N GLY A 410 33.21 -7.97 -10.07
CA GLY A 410 31.95 -8.38 -9.46
C GLY A 410 31.77 -9.91 -9.55
N SER A 411 30.75 -10.38 -10.27
CA SER A 411 30.51 -11.81 -10.54
C SER A 411 31.10 -12.33 -11.85
N ALA A 412 31.59 -11.45 -12.73
CA ALA A 412 32.12 -11.82 -14.04
C ALA A 412 33.61 -12.21 -13.97
N LYS A 413 34.03 -13.18 -14.77
CA LYS A 413 35.41 -13.66 -14.86
C LYS A 413 35.93 -13.52 -16.29
N VAL A 414 37.12 -12.95 -16.45
CA VAL A 414 37.84 -12.82 -17.72
C VAL A 414 39.32 -13.11 -17.52
N GLN A 415 40.06 -13.33 -18.60
CA GLN A 415 41.47 -13.67 -18.55
C GLN A 415 42.28 -12.79 -19.49
N THR A 416 43.50 -12.45 -19.09
CA THR A 416 44.51 -11.82 -19.94
C THR A 416 45.88 -12.41 -19.62
N SER A 417 46.95 -11.99 -20.30
CA SER A 417 48.30 -12.53 -20.06
C SER A 417 49.40 -11.59 -20.54
N PHE A 418 50.61 -11.77 -20.01
CA PHE A 418 51.84 -11.16 -20.51
C PHE A 418 52.99 -12.17 -20.47
N ILE A 419 54.08 -11.87 -21.18
CA ILE A 419 55.28 -12.69 -21.27
C ILE A 419 56.49 -11.80 -20.92
N PRO A 420 57.11 -11.95 -19.74
CA PRO A 420 58.28 -11.17 -19.36
C PRO A 420 59.46 -11.39 -20.32
N LEU A 421 60.20 -10.32 -20.62
CA LEU A 421 61.47 -10.36 -21.36
C LEU A 421 62.64 -10.87 -20.51
#